data_AF-A0A2G5BKX5-F1
#
_entry.id   AF-A0A2G5BKX5-F1
#
_cell.length_a   1.000
_cell.length_b   1.000
_cell.length_c   1.000
_cell.angle_alpha   90.00
_cell.angle_beta   90.00
_cell.angle_gamma   90.00
#
_symmetry.space_group_name_H-M   'P 1'
#
loop_
_entity.id
_entity.type
_entity.pdbx_description
1 polymer ?
#
loop_
_entity_poly.entity_id
_entity_poly.type
_entity_poly.pdbx_seq_one_letter_code
_entity_poly.pdbx_strand_id
1 'polypeptide(L)'
;DDFSRLNRALKKSGLYCKDMAGDGNCLFRALADQVDGSPEMHLRHRESVCDYMLRHPDEFSPFMDETCPFDHYVFNMRRPGVYGGNLELVAFARNYRVDINVYQLG
;
A
#
# COMPACT_ATOMS: atom_id res chain seq x y z
N ASP A 1 -13.84 -13.68 -15.57
CA ASP A 1 -13.22 -12.46 -15.04
C ASP A 1 -12.19 -12.83 -13.98
N ASP A 2 -11.15 -12.02 -13.84
CA ASP A 2 -10.06 -12.31 -12.90
C ASP A 2 -10.47 -12.13 -11.45
N PHE A 3 -11.35 -11.18 -11.15
CA PHE A 3 -11.89 -11.00 -9.80
C PHE A 3 -12.53 -12.28 -9.25
N SER A 4 -13.40 -12.93 -10.03
CA SER A 4 -14.06 -14.18 -9.63
C SER A 4 -13.10 -15.35 -9.50
N ARG A 5 -12.02 -15.38 -10.29
CA ARG A 5 -10.96 -16.39 -10.17
C ARG A 5 -10.20 -16.21 -8.86
N LEU A 6 -9.78 -14.99 -8.54
CA LEU A 6 -9.06 -14.67 -7.31
C LEU A 6 -9.93 -14.95 -6.08
N ASN A 7 -11.18 -14.48 -6.08
CA ASN A 7 -12.10 -14.68 -4.98
C ASN A 7 -12.36 -16.18 -4.73
N ARG A 8 -12.43 -17.00 -5.79
CA ARG A 8 -12.56 -18.46 -5.65
C ARG A 8 -11.30 -19.11 -5.05
N ALA A 9 -10.12 -18.60 -5.37
CA ALA A 9 -8.87 -19.06 -4.76
C ALA A 9 -8.83 -18.69 -3.27
N LEU A 10 -9.13 -17.44 -2.93
CA LEU A 10 -9.15 -16.93 -1.55
C LEU A 10 -10.16 -17.65 -0.66
N LYS A 11 -11.33 -18.03 -1.19
CA LYS A 11 -12.35 -18.79 -0.45
C LYS A 11 -11.83 -20.10 0.12
N LYS A 12 -10.84 -20.74 -0.51
CA LYS A 12 -10.22 -21.98 0.00
C LYS A 12 -9.50 -21.76 1.33
N SER A 13 -9.09 -20.52 1.61
CA SER A 13 -8.44 -20.09 2.85
C SER A 13 -9.39 -19.32 3.78
N GLY A 14 -10.70 -19.32 3.51
CA GLY A 14 -11.68 -18.55 4.29
C GLY A 14 -11.65 -17.05 4.04
N LEU A 15 -10.97 -16.60 2.98
CA LEU A 15 -10.82 -15.19 2.61
C LEU A 15 -11.78 -14.80 1.46
N TYR A 16 -11.97 -13.50 1.25
CA TYR A 16 -12.75 -12.96 0.13
C TYR A 16 -12.17 -11.64 -0.37
N CYS A 17 -12.42 -11.32 -1.64
CA CYS A 17 -12.09 -10.00 -2.19
C CYS A 17 -13.14 -8.97 -1.79
N LYS A 18 -12.71 -7.86 -1.20
CA LYS A 18 -13.53 -6.65 -1.05
C LYS A 18 -13.11 -5.66 -2.12
N ASP A 19 -14.09 -5.21 -2.92
CA ASP A 19 -13.83 -4.28 -4.01
C ASP A 19 -13.50 -2.88 -3.47
N MET A 20 -12.54 -2.22 -4.10
CA MET A 20 -12.06 -0.89 -3.74
C MET A 20 -12.17 0.03 -4.96
N ALA A 21 -12.34 1.33 -4.72
CA ALA A 21 -12.31 2.30 -5.80
C ALA A 21 -10.98 2.19 -6.58
N GLY A 22 -11.08 2.03 -7.90
CA GLY A 22 -9.93 1.93 -8.82
C GLY A 22 -9.26 3.28 -9.10
N ASP A 23 -9.00 4.05 -8.06
CA ASP A 23 -8.23 5.31 -8.11
C ASP A 23 -6.80 5.08 -7.60
N GLY A 24 -5.92 6.08 -7.73
CA GLY A 24 -4.56 5.98 -7.18
C GLY A 24 -4.49 6.00 -5.65
N ASN A 25 -5.61 5.89 -4.93
CA ASN A 25 -5.64 5.67 -3.49
C ASN A 25 -5.92 4.21 -3.13
N CYS A 26 -6.18 3.33 -4.10
CA CYS A 26 -6.61 1.96 -3.88
C CYS A 26 -5.72 1.19 -2.88
N LEU A 27 -4.39 1.35 -2.96
CA LEU A 27 -3.45 0.71 -2.03
C LEU A 27 -3.72 1.13 -0.58
N PHE A 28 -3.75 2.44 -0.32
CA PHE A 28 -3.97 2.96 1.03
C PHE A 28 -5.39 2.72 1.53
N ARG A 29 -6.38 2.66 0.64
CA ARG A 29 -7.75 2.25 0.99
C ARG A 29 -7.80 0.80 1.43
N ALA A 30 -7.14 -0.10 0.70
CA ALA A 30 -7.06 -1.52 1.06
C ALA A 30 -6.32 -1.70 2.40
N LEU A 31 -5.21 -0.98 2.62
CA LEU A 31 -4.48 -1.03 3.89
C LEU A 31 -5.33 -0.51 5.05
N ALA A 32 -5.96 0.66 4.90
CA ALA A 32 -6.86 1.23 5.90
C ALA A 32 -7.99 0.28 6.25
N ASP A 33 -8.61 -0.35 5.24
CA ASP A 33 -9.67 -1.32 5.45
C ASP A 33 -9.22 -2.53 6.28
N GLN A 34 -7.99 -3.02 6.08
CA GLN A 34 -7.46 -4.17 6.81
C GLN A 34 -7.09 -3.84 8.26
N VAL A 35 -6.67 -2.60 8.57
CA VAL A 35 -6.25 -2.21 9.93
C VAL A 35 -7.35 -1.56 10.74
N ASP A 36 -8.18 -0.72 10.11
CA ASP A 36 -9.22 0.08 10.77
C ASP A 36 -10.64 -0.46 10.52
N GLY A 37 -10.79 -1.44 9.61
CA GLY A 37 -12.10 -1.97 9.20
C GLY A 37 -12.86 -1.06 8.22
N SER A 38 -12.25 0.04 7.76
CA SER A 38 -12.83 1.02 6.83
C SER A 38 -11.76 1.71 5.98
N PRO A 39 -12.04 2.03 4.70
CA PRO A 39 -11.09 2.72 3.83
C PRO A 39 -10.98 4.23 4.09
N GLU A 40 -11.77 4.81 5.00
CA GLU A 40 -11.88 6.27 5.20
C GLU A 40 -10.56 6.94 5.61
N MET A 41 -9.74 6.26 6.40
CA MET A 41 -8.50 6.81 6.94
C MET A 41 -7.30 6.72 5.97
N HIS A 42 -7.53 6.34 4.70
CA HIS A 42 -6.46 6.10 3.73
C HIS A 42 -5.48 7.28 3.55
N LEU A 43 -5.95 8.53 3.64
CA LEU A 43 -5.09 9.72 3.54
C LEU A 43 -4.15 9.84 4.75
N ARG A 44 -4.64 9.53 5.95
CA ARG A 44 -3.82 9.52 7.17
C ARG A 44 -2.76 8.42 7.10
N HIS A 45 -3.11 7.24 6.61
CA HIS A 45 -2.13 6.17 6.40
C HIS A 45 -1.09 6.55 5.35
N ARG A 46 -1.48 7.19 4.25
CA ARG A 46 -0.54 7.72 3.24
C ARG A 46 0.45 8.69 3.86
N GLU A 47 -0.03 9.64 4.65
CA GLU A 47 0.83 10.60 5.35
C GLU A 47 1.78 9.89 6.32
N SER A 48 1.27 8.98 7.15
CA SER A 48 2.07 8.24 8.12
C SER A 48 3.16 7.38 7.46
N VAL A 49 2.84 6.76 6.32
CA VAL A 49 3.81 6.01 5.51
C VAL A 49 4.89 6.93 4.97
N CYS A 50 4.53 8.08 4.40
CA CYS A 50 5.51 9.05 3.90
C CYS A 50 6.41 9.59 5.03
N ASP A 51 5.84 9.87 6.21
CA ASP A 51 6.61 10.28 7.39
C ASP A 51 7.54 9.16 7.91
N TYR A 52 7.13 7.90 7.80
CA TYR A 52 7.99 6.77 8.13
C TYR A 52 9.18 6.67 7.16
N MET A 53 8.91 6.80 5.86
CA MET A 53 9.95 6.76 4.82
C MET A 53 10.99 7.87 4.99
N LEU A 54 10.56 9.11 5.25
CA LEU A 54 11.46 10.24 5.50
C LEU A 54 12.34 10.07 6.74
N ARG A 55 11.88 9.30 7.74
CA ARG A 55 12.67 9.01 8.95
C ARG A 55 13.68 7.87 8.76
N HIS A 56 13.55 7.08 7.70
CA HIS A 56 14.39 5.91 7.44
C HIS A 56 14.85 5.85 5.97
N PRO A 57 15.44 6.93 5.42
CA PRO A 57 15.75 7.01 3.99
C PRO A 57 16.68 5.88 3.51
N ASP A 58 17.62 5.43 4.36
CA ASP A 58 18.58 4.37 4.04
C ASP A 58 17.91 3.00 3.79
N GLU A 59 16.70 2.79 4.32
CA GLU A 59 15.94 1.54 4.13
C GLU A 59 15.23 1.47 2.77
N PHE A 60 15.00 2.62 2.13
CA PHE A 60 14.16 2.74 0.93
C PHE A 60 14.93 3.24 -0.28
N SER A 61 15.87 4.18 -0.09
CA SER A 61 16.67 4.78 -1.16
C SER A 61 17.40 3.75 -2.05
N PRO A 62 17.95 2.63 -1.52
CA PRO A 62 18.58 1.60 -2.36
C PRO A 62 17.65 0.89 -3.35
N PHE A 63 16.34 1.00 -3.16
CA PHE A 63 15.31 0.37 -3.99
C PHE A 63 14.64 1.36 -4.95
N MET A 64 15.05 2.62 -4.93
CA MET A 64 14.55 3.65 -5.82
C MET A 64 15.39 3.77 -7.09
N ASP A 65 14.77 4.32 -8.13
CA ASP A 65 15.46 4.72 -9.35
C ASP A 65 16.42 5.88 -9.07
N GLU A 66 17.67 5.77 -9.52
CA GLU A 66 18.73 6.77 -9.35
C GLU A 66 18.39 8.12 -9.99
N THR A 67 17.43 8.16 -10.92
CA THR A 67 16.99 9.38 -11.61
C THR A 67 16.07 10.27 -10.77
N CYS A 68 15.54 9.78 -9.65
CA CYS A 68 14.61 10.53 -8.80
C CYS A 68 15.16 10.66 -7.37
N PRO A 69 15.40 11.89 -6.88
CA PRO A 69 15.79 12.10 -5.49
C PRO A 69 14.73 11.54 -4.51
N PHE A 70 15.18 10.89 -3.44
CA PHE A 70 14.33 10.28 -2.42
C PHE A 70 13.26 11.24 -1.89
N ASP A 71 13.66 12.44 -1.48
CA ASP A 71 12.73 13.43 -0.93
C ASP A 71 11.65 13.84 -1.93
N HIS A 72 12.00 13.92 -3.22
CA HIS A 72 11.04 14.26 -4.28
C HIS A 72 10.03 13.12 -4.50
N TYR A 73 10.50 11.87 -4.46
CA TYR A 73 9.61 10.71 -4.51
C TYR A 73 8.62 10.72 -3.34
N VAL A 74 9.08 10.88 -2.10
CA VAL A 74 8.19 10.88 -0.94
C VAL A 74 7.24 12.08 -0.95
N PHE A 75 7.72 13.25 -1.38
CA PHE A 75 6.88 14.43 -1.58
C PHE A 75 5.75 14.16 -2.58
N ASN A 76 6.06 13.52 -3.72
CA ASN A 76 5.05 13.16 -4.70
C ASN A 76 4.11 12.07 -4.17
N MET A 77 4.62 11.05 -3.49
CA MET A 77 3.82 9.96 -2.90
C MET A 77 2.81 10.46 -1.85
N ARG A 78 3.13 11.54 -1.14
CA ARG A 78 2.22 12.16 -0.17
C ARG A 78 0.94 12.72 -0.82
N ARG A 79 0.96 13.01 -2.13
CA ARG A 79 -0.20 13.56 -2.84
C ARG A 79 -1.31 12.51 -2.99
N PRO A 80 -2.58 12.85 -2.71
CA PRO A 80 -3.70 11.96 -2.96
C PRO A 80 -3.77 11.53 -4.43
N GLY A 81 -4.12 10.27 -4.67
CA GLY A 81 -4.26 9.71 -6.01
C GLY A 81 -2.95 9.30 -6.70
N VAL A 82 -1.80 9.41 -6.03
CA VAL A 82 -0.56 8.80 -6.52
C VAL A 82 -0.55 7.32 -6.17
N TYR A 83 -0.40 6.47 -7.20
CA TYR A 83 -0.34 5.01 -7.05
C TYR A 83 0.87 4.61 -6.21
N GLY A 84 0.62 3.93 -5.10
CA GLY A 84 1.67 3.31 -4.29
C GLY A 84 2.06 1.92 -4.81
N GLY A 85 3.18 1.41 -4.33
CA GLY A 85 3.68 0.08 -4.66
C GLY A 85 4.38 -0.60 -3.48
N ASN A 86 5.43 -1.35 -3.80
CA ASN A 86 6.13 -2.17 -2.81
C ASN A 86 6.82 -1.36 -1.71
N LEU A 87 7.32 -0.16 -2.01
CA LEU A 87 7.96 0.70 -1.01
C LEU A 87 6.95 1.14 0.06
N GLU A 88 5.77 1.57 -0.35
CA GLU A 88 4.68 1.94 0.56
C GLU A 88 4.21 0.74 1.38
N LEU A 89 4.14 -0.45 0.79
CA LEU A 89 3.79 -1.68 1.50
C LEU A 89 4.80 -2.00 2.61
N VAL A 90 6.10 -1.96 2.29
CA VAL A 90 7.16 -2.23 3.27
C VAL A 90 7.16 -1.17 4.37
N ALA A 91 7.03 0.10 4.00
CA ALA A 91 6.94 1.20 4.96
C ALA A 91 5.73 1.07 5.87
N PHE A 92 4.56 0.70 5.33
CA PHE A 92 3.36 0.45 6.12
C PHE A 92 3.55 -0.73 7.08
N ALA A 93 4.01 -1.88 6.56
CA ALA A 93 4.26 -3.08 7.36
C ALA A 93 5.19 -2.79 8.56
N ARG A 94 6.29 -2.07 8.33
CA ARG A 94 7.24 -1.69 9.39
C ARG A 94 6.68 -0.66 10.36
N ASN A 95 5.99 0.37 9.86
CA ASN A 95 5.42 1.43 10.70
C ASN A 95 4.31 0.90 11.63
N TYR A 96 3.45 0.02 11.12
CA TYR A 96 2.32 -0.56 11.87
C TYR A 96 2.68 -1.88 12.56
N ARG A 97 3.87 -2.44 12.33
CA ARG A 97 4.34 -3.74 12.86
C ARG A 97 3.39 -4.89 12.52
N VAL A 98 3.02 -4.96 11.24
CA VAL A 98 2.12 -5.98 10.69
C VAL A 98 2.77 -6.67 9.50
N ASP A 99 2.37 -7.92 9.26
CA ASP A 99 2.73 -8.64 8.04
C ASP A 99 1.67 -8.41 6.95
N ILE A 100 2.11 -8.19 5.72
CA ILE A 100 1.22 -7.98 4.57
C ILE A 100 1.34 -9.17 3.61
N ASN A 101 0.22 -9.84 3.35
CA ASN A 101 0.12 -10.90 2.36
C ASN A 101 -0.49 -10.36 1.06
N VAL A 102 0.28 -10.35 -0.02
CA VAL A 102 -0.20 -9.93 -1.34
C VAL A 102 -0.62 -11.17 -2.14
N TYR A 103 -1.89 -11.22 -2.53
CA TYR A 103 -2.44 -12.31 -3.33
C TYR A 103 -2.59 -11.86 -4.79
N GLN A 104 -1.96 -12.58 -5.71
CA GLN A 104 -2.04 -12.35 -7.14
C GLN A 104 -2.43 -13.65 -7.85
N LEU A 105 -3.23 -13.54 -8.92
CA LEU A 105 -3.45 -14.66 -9.83
C LEU A 105 -2.20 -14.90 -10.67
N GLY A 106 -1.68 -16.13 -10.63
CA GLY A 106 -0.67 -16.61 -11.57
C GLY A 106 -1.23 -16.87 -12.96
#